data_AF-A0AAD4T677-F1
#
_entry.id   AF-A0AAD4T677-F1
#
_cell.length_a   1.000
_cell.length_b   1.000
_cell.length_c   1.000
_cell.angle_alpha   90.00
_cell.angle_beta   90.00
_cell.angle_gamma   90.00
#
_symmetry.space_group_name_H-M   'P 1'
#
loop_
_entity.id
_entity.type
_entity.pdbx_description
1 polymer ?
#
loop_
_entity_poly.entity_id
_entity_poly.type
_entity_poly.pdbx_seq_one_letter_code
_entity_poly.pdbx_strand_id
1 'polypeptide(L)'
;MNVAAAAAKTLFNYPSSPSSSNSANISLFSYYSLTSFSSSLCRPANFFLRNLNIISHSSPPHSTSSLVIEQKSSTTESNTTSTTSTSTVEEVDKQEKEEETSNSSSKSVSRRLILLRHAQSSWKDRSLRDHNRPLSDDGRVDAITVSNKLQQLGWLPQLILSSDATRTRETLKIMQEQVKSFLEAEVHFISSFYSIAAMDGQTADHLQQAICQYSKDEIFTVMCMGHNRGWEEAASMLSGTSIELKTCNAALLEAPGKSWEEAFALAGLGGWNLHGIVKPS
;
A
#
# COMPACT_ATOMS: atom_id res chain seq x y z
N MET A 1 -53.56 72.23 6.04
CA MET A 1 -53.30 72.13 4.59
C MET A 1 -52.69 70.75 4.36
N ASN A 2 -53.48 69.68 4.13
CA ASN A 2 -53.96 69.17 2.82
C ASN A 2 -52.78 68.89 1.86
N VAL A 3 -52.53 67.71 1.25
CA VAL A 3 -53.35 66.59 0.71
C VAL A 3 -52.38 65.37 0.56
N ALA A 4 -52.59 64.13 1.03
CA ALA A 4 -53.45 62.98 0.62
C ALA A 4 -53.15 62.31 -0.76
N ALA A 5 -52.96 60.98 -0.76
CA ALA A 5 -53.45 59.96 -1.73
C ALA A 5 -52.77 58.59 -1.44
N ALA A 6 -53.43 57.62 -0.78
CA ALA A 6 -54.34 56.57 -1.33
C ALA A 6 -53.58 55.45 -2.08
N ALA A 7 -53.39 54.22 -1.57
CA ALA A 7 -54.31 53.12 -1.19
C ALA A 7 -54.70 52.19 -2.35
N ALA A 8 -54.40 50.88 -2.21
CA ALA A 8 -55.26 49.77 -2.66
C ALA A 8 -54.89 48.45 -1.95
N LYS A 9 -55.88 47.92 -1.21
CA LYS A 9 -55.97 46.57 -0.63
C LYS A 9 -56.43 45.57 -1.70
N THR A 10 -56.04 44.30 -1.56
CA THR A 10 -56.98 43.16 -1.64
C THR A 10 -56.51 42.01 -0.74
N LEU A 11 -57.36 41.66 0.23
CA LEU A 11 -57.36 40.43 1.03
C LEU A 11 -58.08 39.33 0.24
N PHE A 12 -57.77 38.04 0.42
CA PHE A 12 -58.79 37.03 0.69
C PHE A 12 -58.21 35.73 1.29
N ASN A 13 -59.00 35.17 2.20
CA ASN A 13 -58.71 34.13 3.19
C ASN A 13 -58.69 32.68 2.67
N TYR A 14 -57.99 31.83 3.44
CA TYR A 14 -58.14 30.37 3.58
C TYR A 14 -59.59 29.91 3.93
N PRO A 15 -59.97 28.64 3.68
CA PRO A 15 -59.90 27.64 4.76
C PRO A 15 -59.57 26.17 4.36
N SER A 16 -58.82 25.53 5.26
CA SER A 16 -58.97 24.22 5.94
C SER A 16 -59.63 22.98 5.28
N SER A 17 -58.94 21.85 5.49
CA SER A 17 -59.23 20.40 5.22
C SER A 17 -60.56 19.86 5.83
N PRO A 18 -61.01 18.60 5.53
CA PRO A 18 -60.50 17.43 6.29
C PRO A 18 -60.55 16.00 5.62
N SER A 19 -59.69 15.11 6.16
CA SER A 19 -59.79 13.66 6.51
C SER A 19 -60.44 12.57 5.61
N SER A 20 -59.72 11.43 5.46
CA SER A 20 -60.11 10.03 5.86
C SER A 20 -59.11 9.02 5.24
N SER A 21 -58.27 8.34 6.02
CA SER A 21 -58.42 7.02 6.66
C SER A 21 -58.75 5.84 5.72
N ASN A 22 -57.79 4.91 5.53
CA ASN A 22 -58.06 3.48 5.74
C ASN A 22 -56.78 2.64 5.84
N SER A 23 -56.77 1.80 6.86
CA SER A 23 -55.81 0.76 7.21
C SER A 23 -56.09 -0.55 6.46
N ALA A 24 -55.04 -1.28 6.08
CA ALA A 24 -55.12 -2.74 5.91
C ALA A 24 -53.76 -3.39 6.19
N ASN A 25 -53.73 -4.21 7.24
CA ASN A 25 -52.73 -5.24 7.50
C ASN A 25 -52.89 -6.38 6.49
N ILE A 26 -51.80 -6.85 5.86
CA ILE A 26 -51.66 -8.24 5.42
C ILE A 26 -50.22 -8.69 5.67
N SER A 27 -50.08 -9.68 6.56
CA SER A 27 -48.90 -10.53 6.68
C SER A 27 -48.98 -11.62 5.62
N LEU A 28 -47.87 -11.98 4.97
CA LEU A 28 -47.66 -13.34 4.47
C LEU A 28 -46.18 -13.68 4.25
N PHE A 29 -45.91 -14.92 4.58
CA PHE A 29 -44.67 -15.67 4.69
C PHE A 29 -43.91 -15.92 3.36
N SER A 30 -42.58 -15.84 3.45
CA SER A 30 -41.60 -16.92 3.15
C SER A 30 -41.17 -17.31 1.73
N TYR A 31 -39.90 -17.75 1.72
CA TYR A 31 -39.16 -18.68 0.83
C TYR A 31 -38.56 -18.20 -0.50
N TYR A 32 -37.22 -18.35 -0.59
CA TYR A 32 -36.33 -19.00 -1.60
C TYR A 32 -34.92 -18.43 -1.33
N SER A 33 -33.89 -19.08 -0.76
CA SER A 33 -33.27 -20.41 -0.88
C SER A 33 -32.69 -20.77 -2.26
N LEU A 34 -31.35 -20.79 -2.29
CA LEU A 34 -30.40 -21.49 -3.19
C LEU A 34 -30.36 -20.99 -4.65
N THR A 35 -29.18 -20.71 -5.21
CA THR A 35 -28.27 -21.76 -5.69
C THR A 35 -26.77 -21.43 -5.58
N SER A 36 -26.03 -22.48 -5.24
CA SER A 36 -24.60 -22.68 -5.48
C SER A 36 -24.30 -22.73 -6.98
N PHE A 37 -23.18 -22.13 -7.41
CA PHE A 37 -22.49 -22.56 -8.63
C PHE A 37 -20.99 -22.64 -8.35
N SER A 38 -20.53 -23.88 -8.21
CA SER A 38 -19.15 -24.29 -8.36
C SER A 38 -18.96 -24.76 -9.80
N SER A 39 -17.99 -24.19 -10.51
CA SER A 39 -17.24 -24.93 -11.52
C SER A 39 -15.92 -24.25 -11.83
N SER A 40 -14.89 -25.09 -11.79
CA SER A 40 -13.48 -24.83 -12.01
C SER A 40 -13.12 -24.56 -13.48
N LEU A 41 -11.87 -24.06 -13.64
CA LEU A 41 -11.01 -24.06 -14.83
C LEU A 41 -11.27 -23.02 -15.94
N CYS A 42 -10.37 -22.04 -16.04
CA CYS A 42 -9.34 -22.01 -17.09
C CYS A 42 -8.40 -20.80 -16.93
N ARG A 43 -7.09 -21.07 -16.84
CA ARG A 43 -6.02 -20.07 -17.03
C ARG A 43 -5.93 -19.68 -18.52
N PRO A 44 -5.59 -18.42 -18.85
CA PRO A 44 -4.88 -18.14 -20.08
C PRO A 44 -3.39 -17.91 -19.81
N ALA A 45 -2.60 -18.44 -20.74
CA ALA A 45 -1.16 -18.41 -20.78
C ALA A 45 -0.59 -17.08 -21.31
N ASN A 46 0.65 -16.84 -20.92
CA ASN A 46 1.69 -15.99 -21.51
C ASN A 46 1.44 -15.47 -22.93
N PHE A 47 1.49 -14.15 -23.08
CA PHE A 47 1.81 -13.51 -24.36
C PHE A 47 3.20 -12.87 -24.26
N PHE A 48 4.20 -13.61 -24.75
CA PHE A 48 5.54 -13.12 -25.04
C PHE A 48 5.47 -12.35 -26.37
N LEU A 49 5.77 -11.06 -26.37
CA LEU A 49 6.15 -10.36 -27.60
C LEU A 49 7.59 -9.88 -27.50
N ARG A 50 8.40 -10.50 -28.36
CA ARG A 50 9.73 -10.06 -28.79
C ARG A 50 9.61 -8.65 -29.39
N ASN A 51 10.54 -7.77 -29.03
CA ASN A 51 10.95 -6.68 -29.91
C ASN A 51 12.45 -6.78 -30.17
N LEU A 52 12.78 -6.79 -31.47
CA LEU A 52 14.10 -6.95 -32.06
C LEU A 52 14.85 -5.60 -32.07
N ASN A 53 16.17 -5.73 -31.93
CA ASN A 53 17.19 -4.70 -32.08
C ASN A 53 17.10 -3.94 -33.41
N ILE A 54 17.35 -2.62 -33.37
CA ILE A 54 18.00 -1.89 -34.45
C ILE A 54 19.30 -1.31 -33.89
N ILE A 55 20.41 -1.78 -34.46
CA ILE A 55 21.78 -1.35 -34.21
C ILE A 55 22.07 -0.18 -35.15
N SER A 56 22.51 0.95 -34.61
CA SER A 56 23.24 1.98 -35.38
C SER A 56 24.67 2.08 -34.84
N HIS A 57 25.62 2.01 -35.76
CA HIS A 57 27.05 1.97 -35.53
C HIS A 57 27.62 3.35 -35.19
N SER A 58 28.53 3.41 -34.21
CA SER A 58 29.61 4.40 -34.21
C SER A 58 30.85 3.84 -33.50
N SER A 59 31.90 3.62 -34.28
CA SER A 59 33.23 3.22 -33.83
C SER A 59 33.98 4.40 -33.18
N PRO A 60 34.90 4.15 -32.23
CA PRO A 60 36.01 5.04 -31.94
C PRO A 60 37.38 4.45 -32.40
N PRO A 61 38.42 5.30 -32.58
CA PRO A 61 39.69 4.92 -33.19
C PRO A 61 40.74 4.38 -32.21
N HIS A 62 41.65 3.57 -32.74
CA HIS A 62 42.92 3.15 -32.10
C HIS A 62 44.07 4.11 -32.48
N SER A 63 44.98 4.38 -31.53
CA SER A 63 46.43 4.50 -31.79
C SER A 63 47.22 4.35 -30.48
N THR A 64 47.98 3.25 -30.35
CA THR A 64 49.45 3.11 -30.41
C THR A 64 50.24 3.62 -29.20
N SER A 65 50.92 2.71 -28.50
CA SER A 65 52.38 2.76 -28.33
C SER A 65 52.90 1.42 -27.78
N SER A 66 53.82 0.81 -28.51
CA SER A 66 54.64 -0.33 -28.07
C SER A 66 55.98 0.21 -27.58
N LEU A 67 56.48 -0.29 -26.46
CA LEU A 67 57.91 -0.26 -26.13
C LEU A 67 58.28 -1.59 -25.45
N VAL A 68 59.52 -1.99 -25.71
CA VAL A 68 60.04 -3.36 -25.80
C VAL A 68 61.12 -3.56 -24.73
N ILE A 69 61.47 -4.84 -24.45
CA ILE A 69 62.75 -5.35 -23.86
C ILE A 69 62.81 -5.21 -22.31
N GLU A 70 63.19 -6.18 -21.45
CA GLU A 70 64.21 -7.24 -21.53
C GLU A 70 64.01 -8.35 -20.45
N GLN A 71 64.86 -9.36 -20.54
CA GLN A 71 64.88 -10.69 -19.91
C GLN A 71 65.30 -10.77 -18.43
N LYS A 72 64.90 -11.86 -17.75
CA LYS A 72 65.73 -12.93 -17.10
C LYS A 72 64.88 -13.68 -16.05
N SER A 73 64.61 -14.98 -16.22
CA SER A 73 65.43 -16.15 -15.82
C SER A 73 65.41 -16.46 -14.31
N SER A 74 64.78 -17.58 -13.96
CA SER A 74 65.19 -18.63 -13.00
C SER A 74 63.99 -19.58 -12.83
N THR A 75 64.04 -20.81 -13.38
CA THR A 75 64.41 -22.08 -12.70
C THR A 75 63.48 -22.36 -11.50
N THR A 76 62.86 -23.54 -11.33
CA THR A 76 63.31 -24.89 -11.68
C THR A 76 62.14 -25.89 -11.53
N GLU A 77 62.27 -27.02 -12.25
CA GLU A 77 61.78 -28.38 -11.91
C GLU A 77 60.26 -28.64 -11.84
N SER A 78 59.59 -29.26 -12.82
CA SER A 78 59.76 -30.57 -13.51
C SER A 78 58.96 -31.71 -12.88
N ASN A 79 58.01 -32.22 -13.68
CA ASN A 79 57.80 -33.65 -14.02
C ASN A 79 57.32 -34.57 -12.89
N THR A 80 56.42 -35.54 -13.08
CA THR A 80 55.87 -36.27 -14.24
C THR A 80 54.78 -37.18 -13.65
N THR A 81 53.60 -37.32 -14.27
CA THR A 81 53.09 -38.54 -14.97
C THR A 81 53.04 -39.80 -14.08
N SER A 82 52.01 -40.66 -14.03
CA SER A 82 51.04 -41.12 -15.03
C SER A 82 50.05 -42.10 -14.36
N THR A 83 48.86 -42.22 -14.96
CA THR A 83 48.09 -43.47 -15.22
C THR A 83 47.54 -44.38 -14.11
N THR A 84 46.20 -44.41 -14.08
CA THR A 84 45.30 -45.53 -14.42
C THR A 84 45.41 -46.88 -13.70
N SER A 85 44.28 -47.32 -13.13
CA SER A 85 43.62 -48.66 -13.18
C SER A 85 42.87 -48.90 -11.86
N THR A 86 41.76 -49.62 -11.68
CA THR A 86 40.71 -50.29 -12.48
C THR A 86 39.81 -50.99 -11.42
N SER A 87 38.48 -50.95 -11.61
CA SER A 87 37.41 -51.87 -11.12
C SER A 87 37.27 -52.24 -9.63
N THR A 88 36.05 -52.16 -9.07
CA THR A 88 35.10 -53.31 -8.87
C THR A 88 33.88 -52.96 -8.01
N VAL A 89 32.68 -53.21 -8.59
CA VAL A 89 31.45 -53.87 -8.06
C VAL A 89 30.75 -53.31 -6.79
N GLU A 90 29.48 -52.87 -6.92
CA GLU A 90 28.26 -53.55 -6.41
C GLU A 90 27.00 -52.65 -6.51
N GLU A 91 25.97 -53.16 -7.20
CA GLU A 91 24.57 -52.71 -7.19
C GLU A 91 23.86 -53.26 -5.94
N VAL A 92 23.06 -52.44 -5.26
CA VAL A 92 21.84 -52.89 -4.58
C VAL A 92 20.74 -51.84 -4.73
N ASP A 93 19.65 -52.28 -5.34
CA ASP A 93 18.36 -51.60 -5.52
C ASP A 93 17.47 -51.80 -4.28
N LYS A 94 16.81 -50.74 -3.80
CA LYS A 94 15.42 -50.76 -3.31
C LYS A 94 14.94 -49.38 -2.83
N GLN A 95 13.84 -48.97 -3.45
CA GLN A 95 12.91 -47.94 -2.99
C GLN A 95 12.33 -48.31 -1.62
N GLU A 96 12.13 -47.30 -0.76
CA GLU A 96 10.86 -47.08 -0.07
C GLU A 96 10.85 -45.72 0.62
N LYS A 97 9.63 -45.22 0.79
CA LYS A 97 9.21 -43.84 0.99
C LYS A 97 8.49 -43.81 2.33
N GLU A 98 9.06 -43.17 3.33
CA GLU A 98 8.37 -42.81 4.58
C GLU A 98 8.90 -41.42 4.97
N GLU A 99 8.13 -40.37 4.68
CA GLU A 99 7.28 -39.71 5.69
C GLU A 99 8.05 -39.20 6.92
N GLU A 100 9.03 -38.31 6.70
CA GLU A 100 9.32 -37.31 7.72
C GLU A 100 8.26 -36.21 7.66
N THR A 101 7.25 -36.44 8.49
CA THR A 101 6.19 -35.52 8.90
C THR A 101 6.67 -34.07 8.95
N SER A 102 6.19 -33.30 7.98
CA SER A 102 6.30 -31.87 7.87
C SER A 102 5.45 -31.18 8.95
N ASN A 103 5.84 -31.30 10.22
CA ASN A 103 5.29 -30.42 11.25
C ASN A 103 6.03 -29.07 11.26
N SER A 104 6.16 -28.45 10.09
CA SER A 104 6.42 -27.02 9.99
C SER A 104 5.09 -26.32 10.24
N SER A 105 4.69 -26.22 11.51
CA SER A 105 3.76 -25.17 11.92
C SER A 105 4.49 -23.84 11.65
N SER A 106 4.35 -23.33 10.42
CA SER A 106 4.99 -22.09 10.03
C SER A 106 4.56 -21.02 11.04
N LYS A 107 5.52 -20.57 11.83
CA LYS A 107 5.29 -19.65 12.94
C LYS A 107 4.66 -18.39 12.35
N SER A 108 3.51 -17.99 12.88
CA SER A 108 2.88 -16.73 12.46
C SER A 108 3.85 -15.58 12.72
N VAL A 109 4.08 -14.75 11.71
CA VAL A 109 4.98 -13.60 11.74
C VAL A 109 4.18 -12.31 11.92
N SER A 110 4.84 -11.26 12.39
CA SER A 110 4.18 -9.99 12.64
C SER A 110 4.08 -9.15 11.36
N ARG A 111 2.88 -8.63 11.08
CA ARG A 111 2.61 -7.70 9.97
C ARG A 111 2.21 -6.35 10.51
N ARG A 112 2.89 -5.31 10.02
CA ARG A 112 2.85 -3.94 10.55
C ARG A 112 2.29 -2.99 9.51
N LEU A 113 1.14 -2.40 9.80
CA LEU A 113 0.47 -1.42 8.96
C LEU A 113 0.61 -0.02 9.54
N ILE A 114 1.29 0.87 8.81
CA ILE A 114 1.42 2.28 9.16
C ILE A 114 0.36 3.07 8.37
N LEU A 115 -0.56 3.73 9.06
CA LEU A 115 -1.52 4.65 8.46
C LEU A 115 -1.05 6.09 8.69
N LEU A 116 -0.56 6.73 7.63
CA LEU A 116 -0.09 8.12 7.66
C LEU A 116 -1.09 9.06 6.97
N ARG A 117 -1.59 10.06 7.69
CA ARG A 117 -2.25 11.20 7.04
C ARG A 117 -1.18 12.15 6.49
N HIS A 118 -1.37 12.66 5.27
CA HIS A 118 -0.45 13.63 4.67
C HIS A 118 -0.15 14.85 5.56
N ALA A 119 1.01 15.48 5.35
CA ALA A 119 1.40 16.67 6.10
C ALA A 119 0.58 17.91 5.71
N GLN A 120 0.64 18.97 6.52
CA GLN A 120 -0.21 20.15 6.36
C GLN A 120 -0.08 20.78 4.96
N SER A 121 -1.21 20.91 4.26
CA SER A 121 -1.26 21.50 2.91
C SER A 121 -1.50 23.02 2.93
N SER A 122 -1.01 23.70 1.90
CA SER A 122 -1.17 25.14 1.72
C SER A 122 -2.53 25.48 1.10
N TRP A 123 -3.09 26.62 1.50
CA TRP A 123 -4.28 27.24 0.91
C TRP A 123 -3.98 28.62 0.28
N LYS A 124 -2.68 28.97 0.14
CA LYS A 124 -2.23 30.30 -0.33
C LYS A 124 -2.75 30.59 -1.75
N ASP A 125 -2.72 29.60 -2.64
CA ASP A 125 -3.25 29.72 -4.00
C ASP A 125 -4.62 29.04 -4.12
N ARG A 126 -5.67 29.86 -4.25
CA ARG A 126 -7.06 29.40 -4.36
C ARG A 126 -7.44 28.99 -5.79
N SER A 127 -6.59 29.23 -6.78
CA SER A 127 -6.84 28.84 -8.18
C SER A 127 -6.56 27.36 -8.44
N LEU A 128 -5.80 26.71 -7.54
CA LEU A 128 -5.45 25.30 -7.66
C LEU A 128 -6.63 24.39 -7.31
N ARG A 129 -6.81 23.33 -8.11
CA ARG A 129 -7.68 22.20 -7.75
C ARG A 129 -7.17 21.57 -6.45
N ASP A 130 -8.08 21.04 -5.60
CA ASP A 130 -7.67 20.47 -4.30
C ASP A 130 -6.57 19.40 -4.42
N HIS A 131 -6.69 18.51 -5.40
CA HIS A 131 -5.70 17.46 -5.70
C HIS A 131 -4.28 18.01 -5.97
N ASN A 132 -4.20 19.21 -6.54
CA ASN A 132 -2.95 19.88 -6.91
C ASN A 132 -2.38 20.76 -5.79
N ARG A 133 -3.03 20.82 -4.61
CA ARG A 133 -2.56 21.69 -3.53
C ARG A 133 -1.23 21.20 -2.95
N PRO A 134 -0.21 22.06 -2.85
CA PRO A 134 1.08 21.70 -2.29
C PRO A 134 1.05 21.71 -0.76
N LEU A 135 2.15 21.26 -0.14
CA LEU A 135 2.42 21.42 1.28
C LEU A 135 2.59 22.90 1.67
N SER A 136 2.22 23.19 2.92
CA SER A 136 2.60 24.42 3.61
C SER A 136 4.05 24.32 4.12
N ASP A 137 4.63 25.46 4.50
CA ASP A 137 5.99 25.51 5.05
C ASP A 137 6.09 24.66 6.34
N ASP A 138 5.11 24.79 7.24
CA ASP A 138 5.01 23.96 8.46
C ASP A 138 4.85 22.47 8.12
N GLY A 139 4.01 22.14 7.13
CA GLY A 139 3.83 20.75 6.70
C GLY A 139 5.11 20.10 6.17
N ARG A 140 6.02 20.87 5.58
CA ARG A 140 7.34 20.38 5.16
C ARG A 140 8.20 20.03 6.37
N VAL A 141 8.20 20.89 7.40
CA VAL A 141 8.91 20.66 8.67
C VAL A 141 8.34 19.45 9.43
N ASP A 142 7.02 19.30 9.42
CA ASP A 142 6.35 18.15 10.04
C ASP A 142 6.76 16.84 9.38
N ALA A 143 6.79 16.79 8.04
CA ALA A 143 7.20 15.60 7.29
C ALA A 143 8.66 15.20 7.60
N ILE A 144 9.57 16.17 7.74
CA ILE A 144 10.94 15.93 8.20
C ILE A 144 10.93 15.32 9.60
N THR A 145 10.22 15.96 10.53
CA THR A 145 10.20 15.55 11.94
C THR A 145 9.64 14.13 12.12
N VAL A 146 8.52 13.83 11.45
CA VAL A 146 7.88 12.52 11.50
C VAL A 146 8.73 11.45 10.84
N SER A 147 9.40 11.73 9.72
CA SER A 147 10.30 10.75 9.09
C SER A 147 11.43 10.32 10.03
N ASN A 148 12.05 11.27 10.74
CA ASN A 148 13.10 10.99 11.71
C ASN A 148 12.57 10.22 12.93
N LYS A 149 11.39 10.59 13.45
CA LYS A 149 10.73 9.85 14.55
C LYS A 149 10.42 8.40 14.15
N LEU A 150 9.90 8.17 12.95
CA LEU A 150 9.64 6.83 12.43
C LEU A 150 10.92 6.01 12.28
N GLN A 151 12.03 6.62 11.84
CA GLN A 151 13.33 5.98 11.78
C GLN A 151 13.83 5.56 13.17
N GLN A 152 13.79 6.47 14.14
CA GLN A 152 14.23 6.20 15.52
C GLN A 152 13.44 5.05 16.17
N LEU A 153 12.15 4.93 15.85
CA LEU A 153 11.29 3.87 16.35
C LEU A 153 11.40 2.55 15.58
N GLY A 154 12.12 2.52 14.45
CA GLY A 154 12.17 1.35 13.57
C GLY A 154 10.84 1.07 12.86
N TRP A 155 10.03 2.10 12.61
CA TRP A 155 8.75 2.02 11.89
C TRP A 155 9.01 2.28 10.40
N LEU A 156 9.77 1.36 9.80
CA LEU A 156 10.31 1.52 8.45
C LEU A 156 9.54 0.61 7.47
N PRO A 157 8.75 1.17 6.54
CA PRO A 157 8.01 0.36 5.58
C PRO A 157 8.94 -0.24 4.52
N GLN A 158 8.59 -1.43 4.04
CA GLN A 158 9.17 -2.04 2.84
C GLN A 158 8.33 -1.70 1.59
N LEU A 159 7.04 -1.41 1.77
CA LEU A 159 6.09 -1.01 0.74
C LEU A 159 5.31 0.24 1.19
N ILE A 160 5.17 1.20 0.30
CA ILE A 160 4.44 2.44 0.50
C ILE A 160 3.35 2.55 -0.57
N LEU A 161 2.09 2.55 -0.13
CA LEU A 161 0.93 2.81 -0.97
C LEU A 161 0.43 4.22 -0.65
N SER A 162 0.49 5.13 -1.62
CA SER A 162 0.17 6.55 -1.37
C SER A 162 -0.90 7.05 -2.33
N SER A 163 -1.78 7.94 -1.86
CA SER A 163 -2.56 8.77 -2.79
C SER A 163 -1.64 9.55 -3.72
N ASP A 164 -2.12 9.78 -4.95
CA ASP A 164 -1.44 10.52 -6.00
C ASP A 164 -1.58 12.06 -5.91
N ALA A 165 -2.24 12.58 -4.88
CA ALA A 165 -2.37 14.03 -4.64
C ALA A 165 -0.99 14.69 -4.44
N THR A 166 -0.89 15.98 -4.78
CA THR A 166 0.40 16.70 -4.72
C THR A 166 0.95 16.72 -3.29
N ARG A 167 0.12 17.03 -2.29
CA ARG A 167 0.51 17.03 -0.86
C ARG A 167 1.02 15.67 -0.35
N THR A 168 0.47 14.54 -0.81
CA THR A 168 0.97 13.21 -0.41
C THR A 168 2.30 12.88 -1.09
N ARG A 169 2.43 13.22 -2.39
CA ARG A 169 3.69 13.09 -3.12
C ARG A 169 4.81 13.91 -2.50
N GLU A 170 4.54 15.16 -2.14
CA GLU A 170 5.52 16.03 -1.49
C GLU A 170 5.86 15.55 -0.07
N THR A 171 4.88 15.06 0.70
CA THR A 171 5.13 14.47 2.03
C THR A 171 6.10 13.30 1.88
N LEU A 172 5.81 12.34 1.00
CA LEU A 172 6.65 11.18 0.78
C LEU A 172 8.06 11.58 0.28
N LYS A 173 8.14 12.49 -0.69
CA LYS A 173 9.42 12.96 -1.22
C LYS A 173 10.32 13.50 -0.12
N ILE A 174 9.77 14.33 0.77
CA ILE A 174 10.53 14.87 1.91
C ILE A 174 11.00 13.74 2.83
N MET A 175 10.13 12.78 3.16
CA MET A 175 10.52 11.62 3.99
C MET A 175 11.67 10.81 3.37
N GLN A 176 11.66 10.64 2.04
CA GLN A 176 12.72 9.96 1.28
C GLN A 176 14.03 10.73 1.26
N GLU A 177 13.98 12.06 1.23
CA GLU A 177 15.16 12.93 1.31
C GLU A 177 15.81 12.90 2.71
N GLN A 178 15.03 12.65 3.76
CA GLN A 178 15.54 12.59 5.15
C GLN A 178 16.05 11.22 5.55
N VAL A 179 15.34 10.15 5.17
CA VAL A 179 15.57 8.81 5.71
C VAL A 179 15.67 7.79 4.58
N LYS A 180 16.87 7.19 4.46
CA LYS A 180 17.24 6.23 3.40
C LYS A 180 16.24 5.08 3.22
N SER A 181 15.70 4.54 4.31
CA SER A 181 14.77 3.40 4.22
C SER A 181 13.45 3.73 3.53
N PHE A 182 12.97 4.99 3.57
CA PHE A 182 11.80 5.39 2.76
C PHE A 182 12.14 5.48 1.27
N LEU A 183 13.39 5.81 0.93
CA LEU A 183 13.88 5.82 -0.45
C LEU A 183 14.02 4.39 -1.02
N GLU A 184 14.40 3.44 -0.17
CA GLU A 184 14.56 2.02 -0.53
C GLU A 184 13.24 1.24 -0.60
N ALA A 185 12.18 1.76 0.00
CA ALA A 185 10.85 1.14 -0.03
C ALA A 185 10.26 1.13 -1.45
N GLU A 186 9.53 0.06 -1.77
CA GLU A 186 8.72 0.00 -2.99
C GLU A 186 7.55 1.01 -2.89
N VAL A 187 7.29 1.80 -3.93
CA VAL A 187 6.27 2.87 -3.89
C VAL A 187 5.26 2.71 -5.02
N HIS A 188 3.98 2.71 -4.66
CA HIS A 188 2.86 2.79 -5.62
C HIS A 188 1.94 3.97 -5.31
N PHE A 189 1.58 4.72 -6.35
CA PHE A 189 0.61 5.80 -6.25
C PHE A 189 -0.77 5.33 -6.69
N ILE A 190 -1.71 5.32 -5.76
CA ILE A 190 -3.06 4.79 -5.93
C ILE A 190 -4.04 5.95 -5.99
N SER A 191 -4.58 6.24 -7.18
CA SER A 191 -5.49 7.37 -7.38
C SER A 191 -6.77 7.26 -6.53
N SER A 192 -7.29 6.04 -6.35
CA SER A 192 -8.47 5.79 -5.52
C SER A 192 -8.27 6.12 -4.04
N PHE A 193 -7.03 6.20 -3.52
CA PHE A 193 -6.78 6.64 -2.14
C PHE A 193 -7.18 8.10 -1.90
N TYR A 194 -7.27 8.93 -2.96
CA TYR A 194 -7.81 10.28 -2.85
C TYR A 194 -9.33 10.29 -2.70
N SER A 195 -10.04 9.52 -3.53
CA SER A 195 -11.51 9.52 -3.56
C SER A 195 -12.12 8.70 -2.41
N ILE A 196 -11.53 7.55 -2.08
CA ILE A 196 -12.07 6.66 -1.03
C ILE A 196 -12.06 7.32 0.35
N ALA A 197 -11.12 8.25 0.58
CA ALA A 197 -11.01 8.96 1.84
C ALA A 197 -12.21 9.85 2.18
N ALA A 198 -13.08 10.13 1.20
CA ALA A 198 -14.33 10.84 1.36
C ALA A 198 -15.57 9.91 1.43
N MET A 199 -15.37 8.59 1.35
CA MET A 199 -16.43 7.58 1.40
C MET A 199 -16.43 6.91 2.78
N ASP A 200 -17.42 7.24 3.60
CA ASP A 200 -17.54 6.77 4.97
C ASP A 200 -17.57 5.23 5.06
N GLY A 201 -16.72 4.68 5.93
CA GLY A 201 -16.71 3.25 6.26
C GLY A 201 -16.15 2.32 5.17
N GLN A 202 -15.69 2.83 4.03
CA GLN A 202 -15.17 2.03 2.91
C GLN A 202 -13.64 1.94 2.89
N THR A 203 -12.95 2.82 3.62
CA THR A 203 -11.50 2.95 3.49
C THR A 203 -10.75 1.72 4.02
N ALA A 204 -11.20 1.07 5.09
CA ALA A 204 -10.53 -0.11 5.65
C ALA A 204 -10.47 -1.27 4.64
N ASP A 205 -11.61 -1.61 4.03
CA ASP A 205 -11.71 -2.69 3.03
C ASP A 205 -10.90 -2.35 1.77
N HIS A 206 -10.93 -1.09 1.34
CA HIS A 206 -10.14 -0.65 0.18
C HIS A 206 -8.64 -0.71 0.43
N LEU A 207 -8.19 -0.36 1.64
CA LEU A 207 -6.80 -0.52 2.06
C LEU A 207 -6.40 -1.99 2.10
N GLN A 208 -7.23 -2.87 2.64
CA GLN A 208 -6.99 -4.32 2.61
C GLN A 208 -6.80 -4.82 1.18
N GLN A 209 -7.73 -4.50 0.27
CA GLN A 209 -7.65 -4.91 -1.13
C GLN A 209 -6.36 -4.43 -1.79
N ALA A 210 -5.99 -3.17 -1.58
CA ALA A 210 -4.75 -2.61 -2.12
C ALA A 210 -3.51 -3.30 -1.52
N ILE A 211 -3.47 -3.52 -0.20
CA ILE A 211 -2.33 -4.17 0.45
C ILE A 211 -2.16 -5.60 -0.07
N CYS A 212 -3.23 -6.40 -0.14
CA CYS A 212 -3.20 -7.75 -0.70
C CYS A 212 -2.81 -7.76 -2.19
N GLN A 213 -3.19 -6.75 -2.97
CA GLN A 213 -2.85 -6.66 -4.39
C GLN A 213 -1.35 -6.39 -4.63
N TYR A 214 -0.76 -5.49 -3.85
CA TYR A 214 0.60 -4.98 -4.11
C TYR A 214 1.68 -5.64 -3.24
N SER A 215 1.30 -6.23 -2.11
CA SER A 215 2.25 -6.83 -1.18
C SER A 215 2.57 -8.29 -1.53
N LYS A 216 3.69 -8.76 -0.98
CA LYS A 216 4.11 -10.17 -0.96
C LYS A 216 4.31 -10.61 0.48
N ASP A 217 4.52 -11.91 0.68
CA ASP A 217 4.66 -12.47 2.03
C ASP A 217 5.92 -11.98 2.74
N GLU A 218 6.98 -11.63 1.99
CA GLU A 218 8.26 -11.11 2.52
C GLU A 218 8.21 -9.62 2.92
N ILE A 219 7.12 -8.93 2.57
CA ILE A 219 6.86 -7.55 2.99
C ILE A 219 6.09 -7.62 4.31
N PHE A 220 6.76 -7.29 5.42
CA PHE A 220 6.21 -7.33 6.77
C PHE A 220 5.70 -5.97 7.24
N THR A 221 6.23 -4.87 6.71
CA THR A 221 5.77 -3.51 7.06
C THR A 221 5.29 -2.75 5.83
N VAL A 222 4.03 -2.34 5.83
CA VAL A 222 3.40 -1.53 4.77
C VAL A 222 3.00 -0.18 5.36
N MET A 223 3.26 0.90 4.64
CA MET A 223 2.72 2.22 4.94
C MET A 223 1.68 2.61 3.90
N CYS A 224 0.48 2.95 4.35
CA CYS A 224 -0.54 3.57 3.52
C CYS A 224 -0.61 5.06 3.85
N MET A 225 -0.43 5.93 2.84
CA MET A 225 -0.50 7.39 2.98
C MET A 225 -1.71 7.97 2.25
N GLY A 226 -2.52 8.74 2.97
CA GLY A 226 -3.75 9.29 2.41
C GLY A 226 -4.30 10.48 3.18
N HIS A 227 -5.63 10.54 3.25
CA HIS A 227 -6.38 11.72 3.69
C HIS A 227 -7.41 11.33 4.75
N ASN A 228 -7.76 12.29 5.60
CA ASN A 228 -8.98 12.18 6.39
C ASN A 228 -10.18 12.59 5.52
N ARG A 229 -11.37 12.05 5.77
CA ARG A 229 -11.79 11.26 6.95
C ARG A 229 -11.38 9.78 6.92
N GLY A 230 -11.20 9.19 5.75
CA GLY A 230 -10.99 7.75 5.61
C GLY A 230 -9.82 7.14 6.41
N TRP A 231 -8.69 7.83 6.55
CA TRP A 231 -7.53 7.25 7.27
C TRP A 231 -7.76 7.10 8.78
N GLU A 232 -8.37 8.09 9.43
CA GLU A 232 -8.71 7.99 10.86
C GLU A 232 -9.80 6.95 11.10
N GLU A 233 -10.77 6.83 10.19
CA GLU A 233 -11.79 5.79 10.26
C GLU A 233 -11.18 4.41 10.11
N ALA A 234 -10.35 4.19 9.09
CA ALA A 234 -9.70 2.90 8.89
C ALA A 234 -8.83 2.52 10.08
N ALA A 235 -8.07 3.46 10.64
CA ALA A 235 -7.30 3.24 11.86
C ALA A 235 -8.21 2.82 13.02
N SER A 236 -9.34 3.52 13.19
CA SER A 236 -10.29 3.24 14.26
C SER A 236 -11.00 1.89 14.09
N MET A 237 -11.43 1.58 12.87
CA MET A 237 -12.12 0.34 12.53
C MET A 237 -11.21 -0.88 12.69
N LEU A 238 -9.97 -0.81 12.19
CA LEU A 238 -9.02 -1.92 12.28
C LEU A 238 -8.58 -2.18 13.72
N SER A 239 -8.33 -1.12 14.51
CA SER A 239 -7.89 -1.26 15.90
C SER A 239 -9.01 -1.47 16.92
N GLY A 240 -10.26 -1.13 16.57
CA GLY A 240 -11.38 -1.16 17.51
C GLY A 240 -11.34 -0.04 18.56
N THR A 241 -10.45 0.95 18.38
CA THR A 241 -10.29 2.09 19.28
C THR A 241 -10.57 3.39 18.54
N SER A 242 -11.03 4.44 19.23
CA SER A 242 -11.22 5.74 18.59
C SER A 242 -9.87 6.42 18.37
N ILE A 243 -9.50 6.61 17.10
CA ILE A 243 -8.22 7.20 16.69
C ILE A 243 -8.47 8.52 15.94
N GLU A 244 -7.78 9.59 16.36
CA GLU A 244 -7.72 10.85 15.63
C GLU A 244 -6.36 11.00 14.92
N LEU A 245 -6.39 11.24 13.61
CA LEU A 245 -5.19 11.52 12.82
C LEU A 245 -5.16 12.98 12.36
N LYS A 246 -4.42 13.83 13.08
CA LYS A 246 -4.06 15.17 12.60
C LYS A 246 -3.07 15.08 11.44
N THR A 247 -2.85 16.20 10.76
CA THR A 247 -1.91 16.25 9.63
C THR A 247 -0.54 15.72 10.05
N CYS A 248 0.04 14.88 9.20
CA CYS A 248 1.30 14.17 9.44
C CYS A 248 1.29 13.18 10.62
N ASN A 249 0.16 12.84 11.23
CA ASN A 249 0.12 11.74 12.21
C ASN A 249 0.30 10.38 11.51
N ALA A 250 1.05 9.48 12.15
CA ALA A 250 1.26 8.09 11.72
C ALA A 250 0.83 7.11 12.82
N ALA A 251 -0.21 6.31 12.59
CA ALA A 251 -0.58 5.21 13.49
C ALA A 251 0.08 3.91 13.04
N LEU A 252 0.66 3.15 13.96
CA LEU A 252 1.13 1.79 13.70
C LEU A 252 0.15 0.78 14.27
N LEU A 253 -0.38 -0.06 13.38
CA LEU A 253 -1.20 -1.22 13.69
C LEU A 253 -0.40 -2.50 13.42
N GLU A 254 -0.64 -3.54 14.20
CA GLU A 254 0.06 -4.83 14.08
C GLU A 254 -0.90 -6.00 14.22
N ALA A 255 -0.72 -7.02 13.38
CA ALA A 255 -1.45 -8.28 13.45
C ALA A 255 -0.55 -9.46 13.04
N PRO A 256 -0.73 -10.65 13.64
CA PRO A 256 -0.03 -11.85 13.22
C PRO A 256 -0.64 -12.42 11.93
N GLY A 257 0.19 -12.87 10.98
CA GLY A 257 -0.26 -13.63 9.81
C GLY A 257 0.88 -14.03 8.89
N LYS A 258 0.82 -15.22 8.29
CA LYS A 258 1.84 -15.70 7.34
C LYS A 258 1.75 -15.00 6.00
N SER A 259 0.58 -14.49 5.63
CA SER A 259 0.34 -13.55 4.52
C SER A 259 -0.46 -12.33 4.99
N TRP A 260 -0.55 -11.28 4.16
CA TRP A 260 -1.40 -10.12 4.48
C TRP A 260 -2.87 -10.49 4.50
N GLU A 261 -3.32 -11.35 3.59
CA GLU A 261 -4.69 -11.88 3.57
C GLU A 261 -5.01 -12.61 4.88
N GLU A 262 -4.09 -13.47 5.36
CA GLU A 262 -4.28 -14.18 6.62
C GLU A 262 -4.30 -13.22 7.81
N ALA A 263 -3.42 -12.21 7.86
CA ALA A 263 -3.46 -11.21 8.93
C ALA A 263 -4.78 -10.44 8.97
N PHE A 264 -5.30 -10.00 7.82
CA PHE A 264 -6.61 -9.36 7.76
C PHE A 264 -7.75 -10.32 8.14
N ALA A 265 -7.70 -11.59 7.72
CA ALA A 265 -8.72 -12.58 8.03
C ALA A 265 -8.75 -12.94 9.53
N LEU A 266 -7.58 -13.07 10.16
CA LEU A 266 -7.45 -13.41 11.58
C LEU A 266 -7.76 -12.23 12.51
N ALA A 267 -7.24 -11.04 12.20
CA ALA A 267 -7.47 -9.85 13.03
C ALA A 267 -8.87 -9.25 12.80
N GLY A 268 -9.35 -9.24 11.55
CA GLY A 268 -10.60 -8.58 11.18
C GLY A 268 -10.63 -7.09 11.57
N LEU A 269 -11.84 -6.54 11.68
CA LEU A 269 -12.05 -5.23 12.29
C LEU A 269 -11.99 -5.36 13.82
N GLY A 270 -11.24 -4.48 14.47
CA GLY A 270 -11.08 -4.46 15.91
C GLY A 270 -9.98 -5.34 16.48
N GLY A 271 -9.37 -6.23 15.68
CA GLY A 271 -8.34 -7.15 16.16
C GLY A 271 -6.90 -6.73 15.88
N TRP A 272 -6.67 -5.58 15.23
CA TRP A 272 -5.31 -5.06 15.04
C TRP A 272 -4.82 -4.36 16.30
N ASN A 273 -3.63 -4.70 16.78
CA ASN A 273 -3.02 -4.05 17.93
C ASN A 273 -2.51 -2.65 17.56
N LEU A 274 -2.97 -1.61 18.24
CA LEU A 274 -2.42 -0.25 18.10
C LEU A 274 -1.14 -0.11 18.94
N HIS A 275 0.01 0.02 18.29
CA HIS A 275 1.29 0.24 18.97
C HIS A 275 1.47 1.69 19.43
N GLY A 276 0.91 2.63 18.67
CA GLY A 276 0.99 4.06 19.00
C GLY A 276 0.76 4.95 17.79
N ILE A 277 0.80 6.26 18.06
CA ILE A 277 0.63 7.30 17.06
C ILE A 277 1.81 8.26 17.16
N VAL A 278 2.62 8.34 16.11
CA VAL A 278 3.67 9.35 15.95
C VAL A 278 3.04 10.64 15.47
N LYS A 279 3.44 11.75 16.09
CA LYS A 279 2.97 13.11 15.80
C LYS A 279 4.18 14.03 15.57
N PRO A 280 4.04 15.13 14.81
CA PRO A 280 5.14 16.07 14.58
C PRO A 280 5.65 16.73 15.87
N SER A 281 4.74 17.19 16.74
CA SER A 281 5.05 17.68 18.09
C SER A 281 4.92 16.58 19.12
#